data_AF-A0A954NVL8-F1
#
_entry.id   AF-A0A954NVL8-F1
#
_cell.length_a   1.000
_cell.length_b   1.000
_cell.length_c   1.000
_cell.angle_alpha   90.00
_cell.angle_beta   90.00
_cell.angle_gamma   90.00
#
_symmetry.space_group_name_H-M   'P 1'
#
loop_
_entity.id
_entity.type
_entity.pdbx_description
1 polymer ?
#
loop_
_entity_poly.entity_id
_entity_poly.type
_entity_poly.pdbx_seq_one_letter_code
_entity_poly.pdbx_strand_id
1 'polypeptide(L)'
;IEIYVHRLRQAIAAMAASMAGLDVLVFTGGVGEHATEIRQAVCEPLGFLGVQLAENRNETSQPDCEISDVTSQVRVFTIAAREDLMLAREACAMLE
;
A
#
# COMPACT_ATOMS: atom_id res chain seq x y z
N ILE A 1 -8.65 -5.10 -15.27
CA ILE A 1 -8.29 -4.22 -14.13
C ILE A 1 -9.38 -4.23 -13.04
N GLU A 2 -10.66 -4.09 -13.39
CA GLU A 2 -11.77 -4.04 -12.40
C GLU A 2 -11.83 -5.22 -11.42
N ILE A 3 -11.74 -6.46 -11.91
CA ILE A 3 -11.73 -7.67 -11.06
C ILE A 3 -10.54 -7.63 -10.09
N TYR A 4 -9.37 -7.19 -10.55
CA TYR A 4 -8.17 -7.10 -9.72
C TYR A 4 -8.35 -6.07 -8.59
N VAL A 5 -8.83 -4.87 -8.92
CA VAL A 5 -9.16 -3.81 -7.94
C VAL A 5 -10.25 -4.25 -6.97
N HIS A 6 -11.27 -4.96 -7.45
CA HIS A 6 -12.32 -5.53 -6.60
C HIS A 6 -11.75 -6.53 -5.58
N ARG A 7 -10.90 -7.46 -6.02
CA ARG A 7 -10.26 -8.45 -5.15
C ARG A 7 -9.32 -7.82 -4.13
N LEU A 8 -8.53 -6.81 -4.54
CA LEU A 8 -7.67 -6.07 -3.61
C LEU A 8 -8.49 -5.39 -2.52
N ARG A 9 -9.56 -4.66 -2.89
CA ARG A 9 -10.44 -4.02 -1.91
C ARG A 9 -11.09 -5.02 -0.97
N GLN A 10 -11.53 -6.17 -1.50
CA GLN A 10 -12.08 -7.25 -0.68
C GLN A 10 -11.07 -7.74 0.37
N ALA A 11 -9.81 -7.95 -0.02
CA ALA A 11 -8.75 -8.37 0.88
C ALA A 11 -8.45 -7.30 1.95
N ILE A 12 -8.33 -6.02 1.54
CA ILE A 12 -8.11 -4.90 2.48
C ILE A 12 -9.25 -4.82 3.50
N ALA A 13 -10.50 -4.87 3.05
CA ALA A 13 -11.66 -4.81 3.94
C ALA A 13 -11.71 -5.99 4.91
N ALA A 14 -11.40 -7.20 4.46
CA ALA A 14 -11.35 -8.38 5.31
C ALA A 14 -10.28 -8.26 6.41
N MET A 15 -9.08 -7.77 6.06
CA MET A 15 -8.01 -7.54 7.03
C MET A 15 -8.36 -6.42 8.01
N ALA A 16 -8.86 -5.28 7.52
CA ALA A 16 -9.28 -4.16 8.36
C ALA A 16 -10.37 -4.56 9.36
N ALA A 17 -11.36 -5.34 8.91
CA ALA A 17 -12.41 -5.87 9.79
C ALA A 17 -11.83 -6.84 10.83
N SER A 18 -10.88 -7.69 10.45
CA SER A 18 -10.24 -8.66 11.35
C SER A 18 -9.38 -7.98 12.42
N MET A 19 -8.80 -6.82 12.13
CA MET A 19 -7.98 -6.03 13.06
C MET A 19 -8.74 -4.93 13.80
N ALA A 20 -10.06 -4.82 13.58
CA ALA A 20 -10.92 -3.74 14.11
C ALA A 20 -10.46 -2.32 13.74
N GLY A 21 -9.78 -2.16 12.59
CA GLY A 21 -9.27 -0.87 12.15
C GLY A 21 -8.19 -0.99 11.08
N LEU A 22 -7.68 0.17 10.65
CA LEU A 22 -6.59 0.29 9.70
C LEU A 22 -5.85 1.61 9.95
N ASP A 23 -4.62 1.55 10.47
CA ASP A 23 -3.81 2.75 10.68
C ASP A 23 -2.99 3.12 9.43
N VAL A 24 -2.51 2.08 8.73
CA VAL A 24 -1.59 2.22 7.59
C VAL A 24 -1.94 1.22 6.48
N LEU A 25 -1.96 1.68 5.24
CA LEU A 25 -2.02 0.87 4.03
C LEU A 25 -0.70 1.01 3.24
N VAL A 26 -0.04 -0.10 2.95
CA VAL A 26 1.21 -0.11 2.20
C VAL A 26 1.03 -0.81 0.85
N PHE A 27 1.48 -0.14 -0.21
CA PHE A 27 1.67 -0.72 -1.53
C PHE A 27 3.16 -1.02 -1.75
N THR A 28 3.46 -2.25 -2.16
CA THR A 28 4.83 -2.73 -2.42
C THR A 28 4.82 -3.73 -3.59
N GLY A 29 5.99 -4.11 -4.08
CA GLY A 29 6.16 -4.97 -5.25
C GLY A 29 5.77 -4.26 -6.56
N GLY A 30 6.02 -4.90 -7.70
CA GLY A 30 5.94 -4.23 -9.00
C GLY A 30 4.65 -3.45 -9.27
N VAL A 31 3.46 -4.05 -9.05
CA VAL A 31 2.18 -3.35 -9.24
C VAL A 31 1.94 -2.28 -8.17
N GLY A 32 2.22 -2.59 -6.90
CA GLY A 32 2.01 -1.64 -5.81
C GLY A 32 2.90 -0.41 -5.93
N GLU A 33 4.14 -0.59 -6.37
CA GLU A 33 5.14 0.47 -6.50
C GLU A 33 4.91 1.34 -7.74
N HIS A 34 4.51 0.76 -8.87
CA HIS A 34 4.53 1.48 -10.16
C HIS A 34 3.15 1.78 -10.76
N ALA A 35 2.08 1.08 -10.36
CA ALA A 35 0.77 1.26 -10.96
C ALA A 35 -0.08 2.30 -10.20
N THR A 36 0.18 3.58 -10.46
CA THR A 36 -0.54 4.73 -9.87
C THR A 36 -2.06 4.61 -10.00
N GLU A 37 -2.55 4.23 -11.19
CA GLU A 37 -3.97 4.04 -11.48
C GLU A 37 -4.63 2.96 -10.61
N ILE A 38 -3.88 1.89 -10.28
CA ILE A 38 -4.35 0.83 -9.41
C ILE A 38 -4.46 1.33 -7.98
N ARG A 39 -3.45 2.05 -7.48
CA ARG A 39 -3.49 2.64 -6.14
C ARG A 39 -4.69 3.59 -6.00
N GLN A 40 -4.92 4.43 -7.02
CA GLN A 40 -6.04 5.35 -7.06
C GLN A 40 -7.38 4.60 -7.00
N ALA A 41 -7.59 3.65 -7.91
CA ALA A 41 -8.85 2.89 -8.01
C ALA A 41 -9.14 2.01 -6.78
N VAL A 42 -8.09 1.55 -6.09
CA VAL A 42 -8.23 0.81 -4.83
C VAL A 42 -8.61 1.73 -3.67
N CYS A 43 -7.97 2.90 -3.55
CA CYS A 43 -8.14 3.78 -2.40
C CYS A 43 -9.43 4.61 -2.44
N GLU A 44 -9.87 5.07 -3.62
CA GLU A 44 -11.05 5.95 -3.75
C GLU A 44 -12.31 5.38 -3.05
N PRO A 45 -12.68 4.10 -3.22
CA PRO A 45 -13.85 3.54 -2.55
C PRO A 45 -13.63 3.24 -1.05
N LEU A 46 -12.39 3.30 -0.55
CA LEU A 46 -12.04 3.05 0.85
C LEU A 46 -12.15 4.30 1.72
N GLY A 47 -12.69 5.40 1.19
CA GLY A 47 -12.93 6.63 1.96
C GLY A 47 -13.77 6.45 3.22
N PHE A 48 -14.67 5.45 3.26
CA PHE A 48 -15.45 5.12 4.46
C PHE A 48 -14.61 4.54 5.60
N LEU A 49 -13.41 4.01 5.29
CA LEU A 49 -12.40 3.59 6.27
C LEU A 49 -11.43 4.72 6.61
N GLY A 50 -11.63 5.93 6.07
CA GLY A 50 -10.76 7.07 6.30
C GLY A 50 -9.53 7.13 5.39
N VAL A 51 -9.48 6.34 4.32
CA VAL A 51 -8.39 6.36 3.32
C VAL A 51 -8.62 7.49 2.31
N GLN A 52 -7.65 8.38 2.16
CA GLN A 52 -7.65 9.43 1.13
C GLN A 52 -6.24 9.57 0.54
N LEU A 53 -6.14 9.58 -0.78
CA LEU A 53 -4.88 9.79 -1.50
C LEU A 53 -4.72 11.25 -1.94
N ALA A 54 -3.50 11.75 -1.85
CA ALA A 54 -3.13 12.98 -2.52
C ALA A 54 -2.74 12.64 -3.97
N GLU A 55 -3.57 13.05 -4.94
CA GLU A 55 -3.41 12.74 -6.36
C GLU A 55 -2.00 13.05 -6.88
N ASN A 56 -1.50 14.27 -6.64
CA ASN A 56 -0.14 14.68 -7.03
C ASN A 56 0.96 13.81 -6.41
N ARG A 57 0.80 13.38 -5.15
CA ARG A 57 1.79 12.53 -4.46
C ARG A 57 1.75 11.11 -5.01
N ASN A 58 0.56 10.61 -5.32
CA ASN A 58 0.39 9.28 -5.91
C ASN A 58 1.03 9.23 -7.32
N GLU A 59 0.78 10.24 -8.16
CA GLU A 59 1.30 10.33 -9.53
C GLU A 59 2.83 10.40 -9.60
N THR A 60 3.44 11.20 -8.71
CA THR A 60 4.88 11.44 -8.70
C THR A 60 5.64 10.53 -7.74
N SER A 61 4.95 9.57 -7.10
CA SER A 61 5.54 8.72 -6.09
C SER A 61 6.71 7.90 -6.63
N GLN A 62 7.78 7.88 -5.84
CA GLN A 62 8.80 6.85 -5.89
C GLN A 62 8.59 5.93 -4.68
N PRO A 63 9.07 4.68 -4.71
CA PRO A 63 9.04 3.84 -3.52
C PRO A 63 9.66 4.53 -2.30
N ASP A 64 9.19 4.17 -1.11
CA ASP A 64 9.59 4.73 0.18
C ASP A 64 9.05 6.14 0.47
N CYS A 65 7.82 6.42 0.04
CA CYS A 65 7.15 7.69 0.33
C CYS A 65 5.69 7.52 0.79
N GLU A 66 5.19 8.52 1.52
CA GLU A 66 3.79 8.64 1.89
C GLU A 66 3.01 9.34 0.77
N ILE A 67 1.88 8.75 0.40
CA ILE A 67 0.99 9.18 -0.69
C ILE A 67 -0.43 9.53 -0.21
N SER A 68 -0.72 9.40 1.09
CA SER A 68 -1.98 9.87 1.67
C SER A 68 -2.13 11.39 1.60
N ASP A 69 -3.38 11.83 1.51
CA ASP A 69 -3.77 13.22 1.73
C ASP A 69 -3.58 13.61 3.20
N VAL A 70 -3.39 14.91 3.46
CA VAL A 70 -3.25 15.46 4.81
C VAL A 70 -4.52 15.29 5.65
N THR A 71 -5.69 15.14 5.03
CA THR A 71 -6.96 14.86 5.71
C THR A 71 -7.26 13.37 5.85
N SER A 72 -6.39 12.49 5.35
CA SER A 72 -6.54 11.05 5.50
C SER A 72 -6.37 10.62 6.96
N GLN A 73 -7.27 9.78 7.46
CA GLN A 73 -7.14 9.17 8.79
C GLN A 73 -6.22 7.94 8.74
N VAL A 74 -6.17 7.27 7.58
CA VAL A 74 -5.27 6.15 7.30
C VAL A 74 -4.07 6.65 6.51
N ARG A 75 -2.86 6.34 6.95
CA ARG A 75 -1.65 6.70 6.19
C ARG A 75 -1.45 5.71 5.05
N VAL A 76 -1.09 6.20 3.87
CA VAL A 76 -0.87 5.35 2.71
C VAL A 76 0.55 5.52 2.19
N PHE A 77 1.27 4.42 1.97
CA PHE A 77 2.66 4.45 1.52
C PHE A 77 2.88 3.59 0.28
N THR A 78 3.88 3.98 -0.51
CA THR A 78 4.61 3.08 -1.41
C THR A 78 5.93 2.71 -0.72
N ILE A 79 6.28 1.42 -0.64
CA ILE A 79 7.52 0.95 0.00
C ILE A 79 8.21 -0.03 -0.94
N ALA A 80 9.51 0.14 -1.16
CA ALA A 80 10.30 -0.79 -1.96
C ALA A 80 10.44 -2.13 -1.24
N ALA A 81 10.15 -3.24 -1.92
CA ALA A 81 10.22 -4.57 -1.31
C ALA A 81 11.65 -4.95 -0.84
N ARG A 82 12.69 -4.52 -1.59
CA ARG A 82 14.12 -4.79 -1.30
C ARG A 82 14.39 -6.25 -0.91
N GLU A 83 13.88 -7.18 -1.73
CA GLU A 83 13.95 -8.63 -1.49
C GLU A 83 15.39 -9.14 -1.39
N ASP A 84 16.30 -8.55 -2.15
CA ASP A 84 17.74 -8.83 -2.13
C ASP A 84 18.36 -8.56 -0.75
N LEU A 85 18.02 -7.43 -0.13
CA LEU A 85 18.47 -7.08 1.20
C LEU A 85 17.88 -8.01 2.27
N MET A 86 16.61 -8.41 2.11
CA MET A 86 15.97 -9.37 3.01
C MET A 86 16.69 -10.72 2.96
N LEU A 87 16.93 -11.27 1.76
CA LEU A 87 17.63 -12.54 1.57
C LEU A 87 19.06 -12.49 2.11
N ALA A 88 19.79 -11.39 1.88
CA ALA A 88 21.13 -11.23 2.41
C ALA A 88 21.17 -11.24 3.94
N ARG A 89 20.19 -10.59 4.59
CA ARG A 89 20.06 -10.58 6.06
C ARG A 89 19.72 -11.95 6.61
N GLU A 90 18.79 -12.68 6.00
CA GLU A 90 18.45 -14.04 6.41
C GLU A 90 19.65 -14.98 6.26
N ALA A 91 20.37 -14.91 5.13
CA ALA A 91 21.59 -15.70 4.93
C ALA A 91 22.66 -15.39 5.99
N CYS A 92 22.84 -14.12 6.34
CA CYS A 92 23.79 -13.71 7.39
C CYS A 92 23.38 -14.26 8.77
N ALA A 93 22.09 -14.17 9.12
CA ALA A 93 21.58 -14.65 10.41
C ALA A 93 21.67 -16.17 10.58
N MET A 94 21.73 -16.95 9.49
CA MET A 94 21.95 -18.40 9.56
C MET A 94 23.41 -18.80 9.79
N LEU A 95 24.35 -17.88 9.59
CA LEU A 95 25.79 -18.11 9.77
C LEU A 95 26.30 -17.70 11.15
N GLU A 96 25.48 -17.00 11.95
CA GLU A 96 25.73 -16.64 13.35
C GLU A 96 25.11 -17.67 14.31
#